data_AF-A0A1B6MEI2-F1
#
_entry.id   AF-A0A1B6MEI2-F1
#
_cell.length_a   1.000
_cell.length_b   1.000
_cell.length_c   1.000
_cell.angle_alpha   90.00
_cell.angle_beta   90.00
_cell.angle_gamma   90.00
#
_symmetry.space_group_name_H-M   'P 1'
#
loop_
_entity.id
_entity.type
_entity.pdbx_description
1 polymer ?
#
loop_
_entity_poly.entity_id
_entity_poly.type
_entity_poly.pdbx_seq_one_letter_code
_entity_poly.pdbx_strand_id
1 'polypeptide(L)'
;MDYDKAFHQLTEDFIKRGLKKLVCSPMGCVRDQIPINNFVTNIVNFQQITGATVDIITYPEQSVRVIRNGLTHGDFVQQLEYAVTKEYQETCQSNSLTSLPLQCMRDFPPLP
;
A
#
# COMPACT_ATOMS: atom_id res chain seq x y z
N MET A 1 -15.70 -9.38 -8.98
CA MET A 1 -14.53 -10.04 -8.38
C MET A 1 -14.39 -9.45 -6.99
N ASP A 2 -14.35 -10.29 -5.95
CA ASP A 2 -14.20 -9.82 -4.57
C ASP A 2 -12.72 -9.52 -4.30
N TYR A 3 -12.37 -8.22 -4.35
CA TYR A 3 -11.02 -7.75 -4.10
C TYR A 3 -10.47 -8.22 -2.75
N ASP A 4 -11.28 -8.13 -1.70
CA ASP A 4 -10.87 -8.55 -0.35
C ASP A 4 -10.58 -10.06 -0.29
N LYS A 5 -11.35 -10.87 -1.02
CA LYS A 5 -11.11 -12.32 -1.10
C LYS A 5 -9.81 -12.64 -1.84
N ALA A 6 -9.53 -11.95 -2.94
CA ALA A 6 -8.27 -12.09 -3.66
C ALA A 6 -7.09 -11.65 -2.78
N PHE A 7 -7.27 -10.60 -1.98
CA PHE A 7 -6.26 -10.09 -1.08
C PHE A 7 -6.00 -11.06 0.09
N HIS A 8 -7.05 -11.65 0.67
CA HIS A 8 -6.89 -12.71 1.68
C HIS A 8 -6.13 -13.92 1.15
N GLN A 9 -6.42 -14.36 -0.08
CA GLN A 9 -5.68 -15.46 -0.71
C GLN A 9 -4.21 -15.11 -0.93
N LEU A 10 -3.93 -13.86 -1.32
CA LEU A 10 -2.56 -13.36 -1.45
C LEU A 10 -1.83 -13.41 -0.10
N THR A 11 -2.47 -12.97 0.99
CA THR A 11 -1.92 -13.04 2.36
C THR A 11 -1.59 -14.47 2.75
N GLU A 12 -2.52 -15.41 2.57
CA GLU A 12 -2.27 -16.82 2.88
C GLU A 12 -1.11 -17.40 2.08
N ASP A 13 -1.04 -17.10 0.79
CA ASP A 13 0.03 -17.57 -0.08
C ASP A 13 1.39 -16.99 0.33
N PHE A 14 1.43 -15.73 0.77
CA PHE A 14 2.64 -15.10 1.30
C PHE A 14 3.16 -15.82 2.54
N ILE A 15 2.26 -16.15 3.47
CA ILE A 15 2.59 -16.89 4.69
C ILE A 15 3.06 -18.30 4.34
N LYS A 16 2.31 -19.03 3.50
CA LYS A 16 2.64 -20.41 3.09
C LYS A 16 3.99 -20.49 2.38
N ARG A 17 4.32 -19.49 1.56
CA ARG A 17 5.59 -19.42 0.80
C ARG A 17 6.74 -18.79 1.60
N GLY A 18 6.48 -18.24 2.79
CA GLY A 18 7.50 -17.56 3.61
C GLY A 18 8.11 -16.34 2.94
N LEU A 19 7.35 -15.63 2.11
CA LEU A 19 7.82 -14.46 1.37
C LEU A 19 7.98 -13.26 2.32
N LYS A 20 9.11 -12.56 2.22
CA LYS A 20 9.46 -11.44 3.11
C LYS A 20 9.24 -10.06 2.50
N LYS A 21 8.97 -10.00 1.20
CA LYS A 21 8.87 -8.75 0.46
C LYS A 21 7.78 -8.84 -0.60
N LEU A 22 6.82 -7.91 -0.54
CA LEU A 22 5.82 -7.70 -1.56
C LEU A 22 6.20 -6.44 -2.34
N VAL A 23 6.29 -6.56 -3.66
CA VAL A 23 6.42 -5.41 -4.55
C VAL A 23 5.12 -5.31 -5.33
N CYS A 24 4.42 -4.19 -5.23
CA CYS A 24 3.12 -4.02 -5.88
C CYS A 24 3.00 -2.65 -6.55
N SER A 25 2.20 -2.57 -7.61
CA SER A 25 1.87 -1.30 -8.26
C SER A 25 0.40 -0.96 -8.01
N PRO A 26 0.11 0.25 -7.51
CA PRO A 26 -1.27 0.65 -7.20
C PRO A 26 -2.07 0.97 -8.47
N MET A 27 -1.42 1.04 -9.64
CA MET A 27 -2.08 1.34 -10.92
C MET A 27 -3.13 0.29 -11.31
N GLY A 28 -2.95 -0.98 -10.91
CA GLY A 28 -3.99 -2.00 -11.08
C GLY A 28 -5.27 -1.68 -10.30
N CYS A 29 -5.12 -1.13 -9.09
CA CYS A 29 -6.25 -0.74 -8.25
C CYS A 29 -6.99 0.49 -8.81
N VAL A 30 -6.26 1.44 -9.39
CA VAL A 30 -6.84 2.59 -10.11
C VAL A 30 -7.65 2.12 -11.33
N ARG A 31 -7.12 1.17 -12.09
CA ARG A 31 -7.79 0.62 -13.28
C ARG A 31 -9.09 -0.09 -12.92
N ASP A 32 -9.11 -0.78 -11.79
CA ASP A 32 -10.25 -1.59 -11.33
C ASP A 32 -11.21 -0.79 -10.42
N GLN A 33 -11.06 0.54 -10.35
CA GLN A 33 -11.88 1.48 -9.55
C GLN A 33 -11.91 1.16 -8.06
N ILE A 34 -10.83 0.59 -7.54
CA ILE A 34 -10.68 0.31 -6.11
C ILE A 34 -10.35 1.62 -5.40
N PRO A 35 -11.08 1.99 -4.33
CA PRO A 35 -10.79 3.19 -3.55
C PRO A 35 -9.37 3.12 -2.98
N ILE A 36 -8.63 4.23 -3.05
CA ILE A 36 -7.26 4.33 -2.51
C ILE A 36 -7.23 3.94 -1.04
N ASN A 37 -8.21 4.40 -0.25
CA ASN A 37 -8.31 4.06 1.17
C ASN A 37 -8.41 2.54 1.36
N ASN A 38 -9.25 1.86 0.60
CA ASN A 38 -9.42 0.41 0.73
C ASN A 38 -8.14 -0.36 0.35
N PHE A 39 -7.42 0.13 -0.66
CA PHE A 39 -6.11 -0.40 -1.03
C PHE A 39 -5.08 -0.23 0.10
N VAL A 40 -5.01 0.97 0.69
CA VAL A 40 -4.08 1.29 1.78
C VAL A 40 -4.39 0.47 3.03
N THR A 41 -5.64 0.43 3.48
CA THR A 41 -6.06 -0.36 4.65
C THR A 41 -5.70 -1.83 4.46
N ASN A 42 -5.94 -2.40 3.28
CA ASN A 42 -5.59 -3.79 2.99
C ASN A 42 -4.07 -4.01 3.00
N ILE A 43 -3.28 -3.12 2.40
CA ILE A 43 -1.81 -3.23 2.43
C ILE A 43 -1.25 -3.14 3.85
N VAL A 44 -1.73 -2.18 4.65
CA VAL A 44 -1.27 -2.02 6.03
C VAL A 44 -1.60 -3.28 6.84
N ASN A 45 -2.82 -3.80 6.70
CA ASN A 45 -3.22 -5.06 7.33
C ASN A 45 -2.35 -6.24 6.87
N PHE A 46 -2.04 -6.32 5.58
CA PHE A 46 -1.16 -7.36 5.05
C PHE A 46 0.25 -7.28 5.62
N GLN A 47 0.82 -6.08 5.72
CA GLN A 47 2.13 -5.89 6.34
C GLN A 47 2.11 -6.32 7.82
N GLN A 48 1.07 -5.97 8.56
CA GLN A 48 0.93 -6.37 9.97
C GLN A 48 0.80 -7.89 10.15
N ILE A 49 0.01 -8.55 9.29
CA ILE A 49 -0.25 -10.00 9.38
C ILE A 49 0.98 -10.80 8.92
N THR A 50 1.62 -10.39 7.83
CA THR A 50 2.72 -11.16 7.21
C THR A 50 4.10 -10.77 7.75
N GLY A 51 4.24 -9.58 8.33
CA GLY A 51 5.53 -8.98 8.66
C GLY A 51 6.40 -8.68 7.42
N ALA A 52 5.84 -8.80 6.21
CA ALA A 52 6.58 -8.59 4.97
C ALA A 52 6.76 -7.09 4.68
N THR A 53 7.92 -6.72 4.13
CA THR A 53 8.13 -5.37 3.62
C THR A 53 7.31 -5.17 2.35
N VAL A 54 6.53 -4.10 2.30
CA VAL A 54 5.71 -3.76 1.12
C VAL A 54 6.32 -2.55 0.41
N ASP A 55 6.79 -2.75 -0.81
CA ASP A 55 7.25 -1.68 -1.69
C ASP A 55 6.15 -1.36 -2.69
N ILE A 56 5.60 -0.14 -2.62
CA ILE A 56 4.59 0.36 -3.54
C ILE A 56 5.30 1.15 -4.65
N ILE A 57 5.29 0.61 -5.87
CA ILE A 57 5.94 1.23 -7.02
C ILE A 57 4.90 1.95 -7.87
N THR A 58 4.98 3.27 -7.89
CA THR A 58 4.26 4.14 -8.82
C THR A 58 5.18 4.49 -9.98
N TYR A 59 4.63 4.46 -11.20
CA TYR A 59 5.33 4.97 -12.38
C TYR A 59 4.37 5.87 -13.13
N PRO A 60 4.87 6.97 -13.72
CA PRO A 60 4.07 7.81 -14.59
C PRO A 60 3.78 7.01 -15.85
N GLU A 61 2.67 6.29 -15.84
CA GLU A 61 2.15 5.69 -17.07
C GLU A 61 1.87 6.86 -18.01
N GLN A 62 2.67 6.99 -19.08
CA GLN A 62 2.39 7.92 -20.18
C GLN A 62 1.20 7.38 -20.97
N SER A 63 0.05 7.26 -20.31
CA SER A 63 -1.20 6.93 -20.95
C SER A 63 -1.67 8.18 -21.68
N VAL A 64 -1.77 8.09 -23.00
CA VAL A 64 -2.44 9.08 -23.86
C VAL A 64 -3.91 9.26 -23.44
N ARG A 65 -4.46 8.31 -22.67
CA ARG A 65 -5.81 8.36 -22.12
C ARG A 65 -5.75 8.94 -20.71
N VAL A 66 -6.60 9.93 -20.46
CA VAL A 66 -6.92 10.43 -19.11
C VAL A 66 -7.19 9.22 -18.21
N ILE A 67 -6.46 9.09 -17.10
CA ILE A 67 -6.71 8.06 -16.08
C ILE A 67 -8.20 8.15 -15.73
N ARG A 68 -8.92 7.02 -15.63
CA ARG A 68 -10.40 6.96 -15.62
C ARG A 68 -11.11 7.83 -14.57
N ASN A 69 -10.39 8.41 -13.61
CA ASN A 69 -10.89 9.33 -12.59
C ASN A 69 -10.49 10.81 -12.79
N GLY A 70 -9.88 11.20 -13.91
CA GLY A 70 -9.47 12.59 -14.18
C GLY A 70 -8.28 13.10 -13.36
N LEU A 71 -7.79 12.31 -12.40
CA LEU A 71 -6.63 12.63 -11.56
C LEU A 71 -5.34 12.50 -12.37
N THR A 72 -4.44 13.45 -12.22
CA THR A 72 -3.08 13.30 -12.75
C THR A 72 -2.31 12.28 -11.92
N HIS A 73 -1.24 11.71 -12.48
CA HIS A 73 -0.35 10.81 -11.73
C HIS A 73 0.15 11.47 -10.44
N GLY A 74 0.45 12.78 -10.48
CA GLY A 74 0.88 13.54 -9.30
C GLY A 74 -0.19 13.57 -8.21
N ASP A 75 -1.44 13.90 -8.56
CA ASP A 75 -2.55 13.94 -7.60
C ASP A 75 -2.83 12.56 -7.00
N PHE A 76 -2.69 11.51 -7.80
CA PHE A 76 -2.85 10.14 -7.34
C PHE A 76 -1.78 9.74 -6.33
N VAL A 77 -0.50 10.00 -6.64
CA VAL A 77 0.61 9.73 -5.72
C VAL A 77 0.45 10.52 -4.42
N GLN A 78 0.07 11.80 -4.51
CA GLN A 78 -0.14 12.63 -3.34
C GLN A 78 -1.28 12.10 -2.45
N GLN A 79 -2.40 11.65 -3.04
CA GLN A 79 -3.48 11.03 -2.28
C GLN A 79 -3.08 9.70 -1.66
N LEU A 80 -2.30 8.89 -2.37
CA LEU A 80 -1.79 7.62 -1.87
C LEU A 80 -0.85 7.83 -0.69
N GLU A 81 0.12 8.73 -0.80
CA GLU A 81 1.03 9.09 0.29
C GLU A 81 0.27 9.64 1.50
N TYR A 82 -0.73 10.49 1.26
CA TYR A 82 -1.58 11.02 2.33
C TYR A 82 -2.37 9.91 3.03
N ALA A 83 -3.01 9.01 2.26
CA ALA A 83 -3.76 7.89 2.81
C ALA A 83 -2.86 6.93 3.59
N VAL A 84 -1.67 6.60 3.08
CA VAL A 84 -0.69 5.76 3.78
C VAL A 84 -0.25 6.42 5.09
N THR A 85 0.14 7.70 5.03
CA THR A 85 0.58 8.47 6.22
C THR A 85 -0.52 8.52 7.28
N LYS A 86 -1.75 8.78 6.84
CA LYS A 86 -2.92 8.83 7.71
C LYS A 86 -3.18 7.48 8.39
N GLU A 87 -3.17 6.38 7.63
CA GLU A 87 -3.44 5.05 8.17
C GLU A 87 -2.37 4.60 9.18
N TYR A 88 -1.10 4.96 8.95
CA TYR A 88 -0.02 4.75 9.92
C TYR A 88 -0.22 5.59 11.19
N GLN A 89 -0.66 6.84 11.07
CA GLN A 89 -0.95 7.69 12.24
C GLN A 89 -2.13 7.15 13.06
N GLU A 90 -3.17 6.66 12.39
CA GLU A 90 -4.36 6.09 13.06
C GLU A 90 -4.03 4.75 13.75
N THR A 91 -3.15 3.93 13.17
CA THR A 91 -2.67 2.70 13.84
C THR A 91 -1.80 2.97 15.07
N CYS A 92 -1.20 4.16 15.20
CA CYS A 92 -0.51 4.57 16.43
C CYS A 92 -1.46 4.97 17.58
N GLN A 93 -2.72 5.32 17.32
CA GLN A 93 -3.66 5.77 18.37
C GLN A 93 -4.53 4.63 18.96
N SER A 94 -4.61 3.48 18.30
CA SER A 94 -5.40 2.33 18.76
C SER A 94 -4.61 1.26 19.54
N ASN A 95 -3.27 1.32 19.57
CA ASN A 95 -2.44 0.34 20.28
C ASN A 95 -1.68 0.94 21.47
N SER A 96 -2.40 1.63 22.36
CA SER A 96 -1.93 1.81 23.74
C SER A 96 -2.18 0.52 24.52
N LEU A 97 -1.32 -0.49 24.33
CA LEU A 97 -0.91 -1.55 25.29
C LEU A 97 -0.25 -2.73 24.54
N THR A 98 0.94 -2.52 23.99
CA THR A 98 2.14 -3.35 24.26
C THR A 98 3.29 -2.83 23.41
N SER A 99 4.34 -2.42 24.10
CA SER A 99 5.56 -1.83 23.59
C SER A 99 6.29 -2.74 22.60
N LEU A 100 6.63 -2.22 21.41
CA LEU A 100 7.94 -2.36 20.77
C LEU A 100 8.17 -1.20 19.77
N PRO A 101 9.42 -0.77 19.56
CA PRO A 101 9.74 0.62 19.25
C PRO A 101 9.70 0.94 17.76
N LEU A 102 9.27 2.19 17.49
CA LEU A 102 9.53 2.98 16.29
C LEU A 102 10.92 2.71 15.70
N GLN A 103 11.00 1.90 14.65
CA GLN A 103 12.19 1.78 13.81
C GLN A 103 11.81 1.30 12.40
N CYS A 104 11.22 2.19 11.60
CA CYS A 104 11.36 2.14 10.14
C CYS A 104 11.04 3.51 9.53
N MET A 105 11.86 4.51 9.85
CA MET A 105 11.96 5.72 9.04
C MET A 105 13.43 6.16 9.06
N ARG A 106 14.21 5.55 8.17
CA ARG A 106 15.47 6.06 7.61
C ARG A 106 16.06 4.96 6.73
N ASP A 107 15.91 5.10 5.42
CA ASP A 107 16.89 4.73 4.38
C ASP A 107 16.20 4.78 3.01
N PHE A 108 15.85 6.00 2.57
CA PHE A 108 15.74 6.28 1.14
C PHE A 108 17.05 6.96 0.73
N PRO A 109 17.88 6.34 -0.12
CA PRO A 109 19.04 7.02 -0.67
C PRO A 109 18.58 8.14 -1.61
N PRO A 110 19.29 9.29 -1.66
CA PRO A 110 19.02 10.31 -2.66
C PRO A 110 19.35 9.74 -4.04
N LEU A 111 18.39 9.81 -4.97
CA LEU A 111 18.63 9.45 -6.37
C LEU A 111 19.59 10.46 -7.03
N PRO A 112 20.42 10.00 -7.98
CA PRO A 112 21.47 10.78 -8.65
C PRO A 112 20.94 11.87 -9.59
#